data_AF-A0AAV4SGA2-F1
#
_entry.id   AF-A0AAV4SGA2-F1
#
_cell.length_a   1.000
_cell.length_b   1.000
_cell.length_c   1.000
_cell.angle_alpha   90.00
_cell.angle_beta   90.00
_cell.angle_gamma   90.00
#
_symmetry.space_group_name_H-M   'P 1'
#
loop_
_entity.id
_entity.type
_entity.pdbx_description
1 polymer ?
#
loop_
_entity_poly.entity_id
_entity_poly.type
_entity_poly.pdbx_seq_one_letter_code
_entity_poly.pdbx_strand_id
1 'polypeptide(L)' 'DIVQPVVVGHVEAPLLRVVRISGKDGDVINVLYDRPHYVPVIRQSFQTIEIEIRLNSGNLVPFERGKFIIVLHFRMRQIL' A
#
# COMPACT_ATOMS: atom_id res chain seq x y z
N ASP A 1 -3.64 5.56 -11.76
CA ASP A 1 -4.10 6.49 -10.72
C ASP A 1 -5.55 6.18 -10.32
N ILE A 2 -5.75 5.63 -9.13
CA ILE A 2 -7.04 5.07 -8.65
C ILE A 2 -7.44 5.68 -7.29
N VAL A 3 -6.48 5.93 -6.42
CA VAL A 3 -6.70 6.50 -5.08
C VAL A 3 -6.23 7.94 -5.03
N GLN A 4 -6.84 8.76 -4.17
CA GLN A 4 -6.44 10.14 -3.97
C GLN A 4 -4.96 10.20 -3.56
N PRO A 5 -4.11 10.92 -4.32
CA PRO A 5 -2.72 11.11 -3.92
C PRO A 5 -2.58 11.85 -2.59
N VAL A 6 -1.51 11.53 -1.86
CA VAL A 6 -1.15 12.16 -0.58
C VAL A 6 0.31 12.58 -0.61
N VAL A 7 0.65 13.58 0.20
CA VAL A 7 2.03 14.03 0.36
C VAL A 7 2.82 13.00 1.18
N VAL A 8 3.92 12.52 0.62
CA VAL A 8 4.86 11.59 1.25
C VAL A 8 6.27 12.19 1.12
N GLY A 9 6.75 12.80 2.21
CA GLY A 9 8.02 13.53 2.16
C GLY A 9 7.93 14.75 1.25
N HIS A 10 8.64 14.71 0.11
CA HIS A 10 8.70 15.80 -0.88
C HIS A 10 7.95 15.47 -2.18
N VAL A 11 7.22 14.36 -2.24
CA VAL A 11 6.45 13.95 -3.42
C VAL A 11 4.97 13.75 -3.08
N GLU A 12 4.11 13.84 -4.09
CA GLU A 12 2.70 13.46 -4.00
C GLU A 12 2.50 12.12 -4.72
N ALA A 13 1.93 11.13 -4.02
CA ALA A 13 1.82 9.76 -4.53
C ALA A 13 0.51 9.07 -4.10
N PRO A 14 -0.05 8.16 -4.93
CA PRO A 14 -1.23 7.37 -4.61
C PRO A 14 -0.91 6.25 -3.60
N LEU A 15 -0.59 6.62 -2.37
CA LEU A 15 -0.15 5.71 -1.30
C LEU A 15 -1.31 4.96 -0.66
N LEU A 16 -1.22 3.62 -0.60
CA LEU A 16 -2.19 2.78 0.11
C LEU A 16 -1.88 2.62 1.60
N ARG A 17 -0.61 2.34 1.95
CA ARG A 17 -0.16 2.15 3.33
C ARG A 17 1.37 2.20 3.41
N VAL A 18 1.91 2.78 4.48
CA VAL A 18 3.32 2.57 4.87
C VAL A 18 3.42 1.32 5.73
N VAL A 19 4.19 0.33 5.28
CA VAL A 19 4.49 -0.88 6.05
C VAL A 19 5.75 -0.63 6.87
N ARG A 20 5.65 -0.79 8.19
CA ARG A 20 6.80 -0.70 9.09
C ARG A 20 7.38 -2.09 9.29
N ILE A 21 8.62 -2.28 8.86
CA ILE A 21 9.37 -3.51 9.04
C ILE A 21 10.41 -3.25 10.14
N SER A 22 10.52 -4.16 11.11
CA SER A 22 11.50 -4.10 12.18
C SER A 22 12.12 -5.48 12.38
N GLY A 23 13.43 -5.54 12.43
CA GLY A 23 14.22 -6.77 12.58
C GLY A 23 15.65 -6.54 12.11
N LYS A 24 16.45 -7.59 12.17
CA LYS A 24 17.83 -7.64 11.66
C LYS A 24 17.89 -8.50 10.40
N ASP A 25 19.01 -8.43 9.69
CA ASP A 25 19.24 -9.29 8.54
C ASP A 25 19.18 -10.77 8.96
N GLY A 26 18.48 -11.57 8.17
CA GLY A 26 18.17 -12.98 8.49
C GLY A 26 16.92 -13.22 9.34
N ASP A 27 16.29 -12.19 9.92
CA ASP A 27 15.05 -12.38 10.68
C ASP A 27 13.86 -12.70 9.76
N VAL A 28 13.06 -13.68 10.16
CA VAL A 28 11.76 -13.93 9.53
C VAL A 28 10.73 -13.01 10.17
N ILE A 29 10.41 -11.93 9.47
CA ILE A 29 9.47 -10.92 9.93
C ILE A 29 8.06 -11.24 9.39
N ASN A 30 7.08 -11.36 10.29
CA ASN A 30 5.67 -11.46 9.93
C ASN A 30 4.94 -10.21 10.44
N VAL A 31 4.39 -9.43 9.50
CA VAL A 31 3.58 -8.25 9.81
C VAL A 31 2.17 -8.46 9.27
N LEU A 32 1.19 -8.43 10.16
CA LEU A 32 -0.22 -8.50 9.82
C LEU A 32 -0.91 -7.16 10.14
N TYR A 33 -1.70 -6.68 9.19
CA TYR A 33 -2.57 -5.53 9.38
C TYR A 33 -4.03 -5.99 9.28
N ASP A 34 -4.64 -6.27 10.43
CA ASP A 34 -6.00 -6.79 10.56
C ASP A 34 -7.09 -5.74 10.26
N ARG A 35 -6.83 -4.47 10.60
CA ARG A 35 -7.76 -3.37 10.35
C ARG A 35 -7.57 -2.81 8.94
N PRO A 36 -8.60 -2.83 8.08
CA PRO A 36 -8.56 -2.19 6.78
C PRO A 36 -8.24 -0.70 6.90
N HIS A 37 -7.35 -0.20 6.05
CA HIS A 37 -7.07 1.23 5.95
C HIS A 37 -7.71 1.74 4.65
N TYR A 38 -8.79 2.49 4.80
CA TYR A 38 -9.52 3.04 3.66
C TYR A 38 -8.91 4.36 3.22
N VAL A 39 -8.61 4.45 1.93
CA VAL A 39 -8.22 5.69 1.25
C VAL A 39 -9.31 6.07 0.23
N PRO A 40 -9.51 7.37 -0.06
CA PRO A 40 -10.48 7.78 -1.08
C PRO A 40 -10.09 7.23 -2.46
N VAL A 41 -11.06 6.64 -3.15
CA VAL A 41 -10.91 6.22 -4.56
C VAL A 41 -11.45 7.35 -5.43
N ILE A 42 -10.66 7.81 -6.39
CA ILE A 42 -11.00 8.93 -7.28
C ILE A 42 -11.62 8.48 -8.61
N ARG A 43 -11.54 7.18 -8.94
CA ARG A 43 -12.14 6.59 -10.13
C ARG A 43 -13.26 5.61 -9.79
N GLN A 44 -14.40 5.76 -10.44
CA GLN A 44 -15.54 4.86 -10.28
C GLN A 44 -15.47 3.63 -11.19
N SER A 45 -14.60 3.64 -12.21
CA SER A 45 -14.42 2.53 -13.13
C SER A 45 -12.94 2.40 -13.52
N PHE A 46 -12.45 1.17 -13.48
CA PHE A 46 -11.10 0.76 -13.88
C PHE A 46 -11.10 -0.75 -14.17
N GLN A 47 -10.24 -1.19 -15.09
CA GLN A 47 -10.16 -2.61 -15.48
C GLN A 47 -9.01 -3.34 -14.78
N THR A 48 -7.91 -2.63 -14.52
CA THR A 48 -6.68 -3.20 -13.96
C THR A 48 -6.25 -2.40 -12.74
N ILE A 49 -5.84 -3.11 -11.69
CA ILE A 49 -5.18 -2.54 -10.52
C ILE A 49 -3.74 -3.04 -10.53
N GLU A 50 -2.80 -2.11 -10.58
CA GLU A 50 -1.39 -2.38 -10.38
C GLU A 50 -0.98 -1.86 -9.01
N ILE A 51 -0.27 -2.68 -8.24
CA ILE A 51 0.23 -2.31 -6.92
C ILE A 51 1.72 -2.59 -6.90
N GLU A 52 2.48 -1.56 -6.59
CA GLU A 52 3.91 -1.64 -6.39
C GLU A 52 4.23 -1.53 -4.90
N ILE A 53 5.26 -2.27 -4.47
CA ILE A 53 5.79 -2.17 -3.12
C ILE A 53 7.16 -1.55 -3.26
N ARG A 54 7.32 -0.38 -2.65
CA ARG A 54 8.52 0.44 -2.78
C ARG A 54 9.17 0.67 -1.42
N LEU A 55 10.49 0.73 -1.44
CA LEU A 55 11.30 1.24 -0.32
C LEU A 55 11.00 2.72 -0.11
N ASN A 56 11.41 3.28 1.03
CA ASN A 56 11.33 4.72 1.30
C ASN A 56 12.15 5.57 0.30
N SER A 57 13.14 4.98 -0.36
CA SER A 57 13.89 5.58 -1.46
C SER A 57 13.09 5.69 -2.76
N GLY A 58 11.91 5.08 -2.84
CA GLY A 58 11.09 5.00 -4.05
C GLY A 58 11.43 3.82 -4.96
N ASN A 59 12.53 3.10 -4.75
CA ASN A 59 12.85 1.90 -5.53
C ASN A 59 11.90 0.75 -5.21
N LEU A 60 11.66 -0.15 -6.17
CA LEU A 60 10.94 -1.39 -5.90
C LEU A 60 11.64 -2.18 -4.80
N VAL A 61 10.85 -2.82 -3.92
CA VAL A 61 11.41 -3.75 -2.93
C VAL A 61 12.04 -4.92 -3.69
N PRO A 62 13.33 -5.23 -3.46
CA PRO A 62 14.00 -6.37 -4.09
C PRO A 62 13.54 -7.65 -3.38
N PHE A 63 12.37 -8.16 -3.75
CA PHE A 63 11.88 -9.41 -3.19
C PHE A 63 12.76 -10.58 -3.62
N GLU A 64 13.71 -10.97 -2.77
CA GLU A 64 14.48 -12.19 -2.97
C GLU A 64 13.72 -13.42 -2.46
N ARG A 65 13.00 -13.26 -1.33
CA ARG A 65 12.27 -14.33 -0.63
C ARG A 65 11.08 -13.76 0.13
N GLY A 66 10.13 -14.63 0.50
CA GLY A 66 8.98 -14.30 1.33
C GLY A 66 7.66 -14.31 0.56
N LYS A 67 6.56 -14.09 1.28
CA LYS A 67 5.21 -14.06 0.74
C LYS A 67 4.55 -12.74 1.13
N PHE A 68 3.95 -12.07 0.16
CA PHE A 68 3.10 -10.91 0.40
C PHE A 68 1.67 -11.23 -0.02
N ILE A 69 0.71 -10.87 0.83
CA ILE A 69 -0.71 -11.06 0.57
C ILE A 69 -1.39 -9.72 0.76
N ILE A 70 -2.10 -9.26 -0.28
CA ILE A 70 -2.94 -8.07 -0.24
C ILE A 70 -4.37 -8.50 -0.42
N VAL A 71 -5.26 -7.97 0.42
CA VAL A 71 -6.71 -8.06 0.22
C VAL A 71 -7.23 -6.64 0.06
N LEU A 72 -7.87 -6.36 -1.08
CA LEU A 72 -8.45 -5.05 -1.37
C LEU A 72 -9.93 -5.05 -1.02
N HIS A 73 -10.36 -4.08 -0.19
CA HIS A 73 -11.75 -3.88 0.16
C HIS A 73 -12.24 -2.57 -0.44
N PHE A 74 -13.29 -2.63 -1.26
CA PHE A 74 -14.00 -1.46 -1.76
C PHE A 74 -15.28 -1.27 -0.98
N ARG A 75 -15.53 -0.04 -0.52
CA ARG A 75 -16.80 0.33 0.11
C ARG A 75 -17.23 1.71 -0.37
N MET A 76 -18.53 1.90 -0.55
CA MET A 76 -19.07 3.24 -0.79
C MET A 76 -18.87 4.10 0.45
N ARG A 77 -18.35 5.32 0.26
CA ARG A 77 -18.25 6.30 1.34
C ARG A 77 -19.65 6.82 1.63
N GLN A 78 -20.20 6.49 2.79
CA GLN A 78 -21.40 7.14 3.28
C GLN A 78 -21.01 8.54 3.75
N ILE A 79 -21.54 9.56 3.08
CA ILE A 79 -21.51 10.94 3.54
C ILE A 79 -22.83 11.10 4.31
N LEU A 80 -22.72 11.27 5.64
CA LEU A 80 -23.82 11.71 6.49
C LEU A 80 -23.95 13.23 6.42
#